data_AF-A0A955H2H3-F1
#
_entry.id   AF-A0A955H2H3-F1
#
_cell.length_a   1.000
_cell.length_b   1.000
_cell.length_c   1.000
_cell.angle_alpha   90.00
_cell.angle_beta   90.00
_cell.angle_gamma   90.00
#
_symmetry.space_group_name_H-M   'P 1'
#
loop_
_entity.id
_entity.type
_entity.pdbx_description
1 polymer ?
#
loop_
_entity_poly.entity_id
_entity_poly.type
_entity_poly.pdbx_seq_one_letter_code
_entity_poly.pdbx_strand_id
1 'polypeptide(L)'
;MKTITNILITHALFLALFAGAAYALAEEETSSPTDRRAEMQATIAERKAEFASTTEAKRAEFQENMDERREEMENKRAEIASSTDAKRAEIKERVEERRTELQERAQERITNLAANMSNRMDAVIGRLNNIIDRLETRISKLTEAGIDTEEANAALASAKLSVDAAAQLIANIDTAVADAVGAEDARAGWAETKAQYTAIRDHIKTAHTELRNTVAALKAAISAAGYGAGSSEAVRMRMSEDETSTVPESNATEEENDTPEAAS
;
A
#
# COMPACT_ATOMS: atom_id res chain seq x y z
N MET A 1 -33.75 23.43 -15.41
CA MET A 1 -35.22 23.61 -15.50
C MET A 1 -35.61 25.09 -15.56
N LYS A 2 -35.27 25.81 -16.64
CA LYS A 2 -35.80 27.16 -16.96
C LYS A 2 -35.55 27.43 -18.43
N THR A 3 -36.54 27.17 -19.32
CA THR A 3 -36.69 27.77 -20.67
C THR A 3 -37.94 27.22 -21.37
N ILE A 4 -39.13 27.41 -20.77
CA ILE A 4 -40.42 27.18 -21.46
C ILE A 4 -41.21 28.50 -21.62
N THR A 5 -40.64 29.62 -21.20
CA THR A 5 -41.36 30.90 -21.03
C THR A 5 -41.38 31.84 -22.25
N ASN A 6 -40.99 31.42 -23.46
CA ASN A 6 -40.93 32.29 -24.64
C ASN A 6 -41.95 31.98 -25.76
N ILE A 7 -42.88 31.03 -25.57
CA ILE A 7 -43.85 30.64 -26.61
C ILE A 7 -45.24 31.29 -26.41
N LEU A 8 -45.47 31.99 -25.30
CA LEU A 8 -46.81 32.53 -24.94
C LEU A 8 -47.06 34.00 -25.29
N ILE A 9 -46.09 34.75 -25.82
CA ILE A 9 -46.23 36.20 -26.05
C ILE A 9 -46.63 36.57 -27.50
N THR A 10 -46.51 35.66 -28.46
CA THR A 10 -46.80 35.98 -29.88
C THR A 10 -48.23 35.71 -30.33
N HIS A 11 -49.07 35.06 -29.52
CA HIS A 11 -50.46 34.72 -29.91
C HIS A 11 -51.53 35.69 -29.37
N ALA A 12 -51.15 36.71 -28.59
CA ALA A 12 -52.08 37.71 -28.07
C ALA A 12 -52.29 38.93 -28.99
N LEU A 13 -51.63 38.97 -30.15
CA LEU A 13 -51.70 40.10 -31.10
C LEU A 13 -52.55 39.82 -32.36
N PHE A 14 -53.17 38.65 -32.46
CA PHE A 14 -53.90 38.22 -33.66
C PHE A 14 -55.43 38.16 -33.50
N LEU A 15 -55.98 38.65 -32.37
CA LEU A 15 -57.39 38.45 -32.00
C LEU A 15 -58.10 39.73 -31.49
N ALA A 16 -57.71 40.89 -32.02
CA ALA A 16 -58.33 42.18 -31.69
C ALA A 16 -58.44 43.11 -32.91
N LEU A 17 -58.93 42.59 -34.04
CA LEU A 17 -59.22 43.41 -35.24
C LEU A 17 -60.51 42.98 -35.95
N PHE A 18 -61.51 42.58 -35.15
CA PHE A 18 -62.85 42.21 -35.63
C PHE A 18 -63.93 42.65 -34.63
N ALA A 19 -64.09 43.96 -34.40
CA ALA A 19 -65.30 44.51 -33.79
C ALA A 19 -65.39 46.04 -33.98
N GLY A 20 -66.46 46.49 -34.66
CA GLY A 20 -66.93 47.89 -34.71
C GLY A 20 -66.40 48.68 -35.91
N ALA A 21 -67.20 49.39 -36.71
CA ALA A 21 -68.60 49.73 -36.61
C ALA A 21 -69.17 50.01 -38.01
N ALA A 22 -70.46 49.72 -38.17
CA ALA A 22 -71.28 50.13 -39.30
C ALA A 22 -71.62 51.63 -39.24
N TYR A 23 -72.02 52.14 -40.40
CA TYR A 23 -72.66 53.44 -40.72
C TYR A 23 -71.76 54.63 -41.11
N ALA A 24 -71.67 54.87 -42.42
CA ALA A 24 -72.06 56.13 -43.04
C ALA A 24 -72.35 55.90 -44.55
N LEU A 25 -73.50 56.38 -44.99
CA LEU A 25 -74.02 56.29 -46.35
C LEU A 25 -73.29 57.24 -47.34
N ALA A 26 -73.37 56.85 -48.61
CA ALA A 26 -73.49 57.68 -49.82
C ALA A 26 -72.24 58.39 -50.36
N GLU A 27 -71.71 57.86 -51.48
CA GLU A 27 -71.76 58.57 -52.77
C GLU A 27 -71.65 57.56 -53.92
N GLU A 28 -72.37 57.84 -54.99
CA GLU A 28 -72.70 56.95 -56.10
C GLU A 28 -71.74 57.25 -57.26
N GLU A 29 -70.84 56.34 -57.63
CA GLU A 29 -70.20 56.34 -58.95
C GLU A 29 -70.15 54.92 -59.53
N THR A 30 -70.78 54.79 -60.69
CA THR A 30 -71.07 53.54 -61.39
C THR A 30 -69.83 53.02 -62.14
N SER A 31 -69.13 52.03 -61.59
CA SER A 31 -68.26 51.12 -62.36
C SER A 31 -68.90 49.73 -62.51
N SER A 32 -68.83 49.15 -63.70
CA SER A 32 -69.50 47.90 -64.08
C SER A 32 -68.97 46.67 -63.31
N PRO A 33 -69.82 45.67 -62.96
CA PRO A 33 -69.41 44.47 -62.21
C PRO A 33 -68.30 43.63 -62.88
N THR A 34 -68.15 43.74 -64.20
CA THR A 34 -67.16 43.01 -65.00
C THR A 34 -65.76 43.61 -64.86
N ASP A 35 -65.65 44.94 -64.75
CA ASP A 35 -64.37 45.65 -64.63
C ASP A 35 -63.77 45.47 -63.24
N ARG A 36 -64.60 45.50 -62.19
CA ARG A 36 -64.16 45.18 -60.81
C ARG A 36 -63.64 43.75 -60.68
N ARG A 37 -64.19 42.79 -61.44
CA ARG A 37 -63.69 41.40 -61.46
C ARG A 37 -62.35 41.28 -62.19
N ALA A 38 -62.16 42.01 -63.29
CA ALA A 38 -60.89 42.02 -64.02
C ALA A 38 -59.77 42.67 -63.20
N GLU A 39 -60.04 43.81 -62.55
CA GLU A 39 -59.10 44.48 -61.63
C GLU A 39 -58.79 43.61 -60.40
N MET A 40 -59.80 42.95 -59.83
CA MET A 40 -59.61 42.02 -58.71
C MET A 40 -58.80 40.78 -59.13
N GLN A 41 -58.97 40.26 -60.35
CA GLN A 41 -58.16 39.15 -60.85
C GLN A 41 -56.72 39.56 -61.16
N ALA A 42 -56.49 40.75 -61.70
CA ALA A 42 -55.15 41.29 -61.95
C ALA A 42 -54.38 41.51 -60.64
N THR A 43 -55.02 42.11 -59.64
CA THR A 43 -54.43 42.32 -58.30
C THR A 43 -54.17 41.00 -57.56
N ILE A 44 -55.04 39.99 -57.72
CA ILE A 44 -54.79 38.64 -57.19
C ILE A 44 -53.62 37.97 -57.91
N ALA A 45 -53.50 38.12 -59.23
CA ALA A 45 -52.39 37.54 -60.01
C ALA A 45 -51.05 38.20 -59.64
N GLU A 46 -51.02 39.51 -59.47
CA GLU A 46 -49.86 40.28 -59.04
C GLU A 46 -49.43 39.90 -57.61
N ARG A 47 -50.37 39.85 -56.65
CA ARG A 47 -50.10 39.36 -55.29
C ARG A 47 -49.61 37.91 -55.27
N LYS A 48 -50.12 37.07 -56.16
CA LYS A 48 -49.70 35.67 -56.27
C LYS A 48 -48.28 35.56 -56.84
N ALA A 49 -47.91 36.41 -57.79
CA ALA A 49 -46.56 36.48 -58.33
C ALA A 49 -45.56 37.03 -57.30
N GLU A 50 -45.94 38.07 -56.55
CA GLU A 50 -45.15 38.63 -55.45
C GLU A 50 -45.01 37.64 -54.28
N PHE A 51 -46.07 36.91 -53.96
CA PHE A 51 -46.02 35.83 -52.96
C PHE A 51 -45.13 34.66 -53.44
N ALA A 52 -45.18 34.29 -54.72
CA ALA A 52 -44.33 33.25 -55.27
C ALA A 52 -42.84 33.65 -55.21
N SER A 53 -42.49 34.87 -55.63
CA SER A 53 -41.10 35.34 -55.59
C SER A 53 -40.56 35.48 -54.16
N THR A 54 -41.37 35.99 -53.24
CA THR A 54 -41.00 36.08 -51.82
C THR A 54 -40.90 34.71 -51.15
N THR A 55 -41.69 33.73 -51.58
CA THR A 55 -41.60 32.35 -51.06
C THR A 55 -40.37 31.63 -51.60
N GLU A 56 -40.01 31.83 -52.87
CA GLU A 56 -38.77 31.29 -53.46
C GLU A 56 -37.52 31.90 -52.82
N ALA A 57 -37.50 33.23 -52.61
CA ALA A 57 -36.40 33.90 -51.93
C ALA A 57 -36.21 33.39 -50.50
N LYS A 58 -37.30 33.26 -49.72
CA LYS A 58 -37.26 32.69 -48.37
C LYS A 58 -36.83 31.22 -48.35
N ARG A 59 -37.16 30.45 -49.38
CA ARG A 59 -36.76 29.04 -49.51
C ARG A 59 -35.27 28.92 -49.80
N ALA A 60 -34.72 29.78 -50.65
CA ALA A 60 -33.29 29.84 -50.94
C ALA A 60 -32.49 30.26 -49.69
N GLU A 61 -32.91 31.32 -48.99
CA GLU A 61 -32.29 31.77 -47.74
C GLU A 61 -32.35 30.70 -46.64
N PHE A 62 -33.47 29.97 -46.55
CA PHE A 62 -33.61 28.86 -45.61
C PHE A 62 -32.68 27.68 -45.95
N GLN A 63 -32.48 27.38 -47.24
CA GLN A 63 -31.55 26.33 -47.67
C GLN A 63 -30.10 26.71 -47.36
N GLU A 64 -29.70 27.94 -47.68
CA GLU A 64 -28.36 28.45 -47.38
C GLU A 64 -28.06 28.41 -45.87
N ASN A 65 -29.00 28.89 -45.03
CA ASN A 65 -28.85 28.84 -43.58
C ASN A 65 -28.82 27.39 -43.03
N MET A 66 -29.56 26.46 -43.65
CA MET A 66 -29.51 25.04 -43.29
C MET A 66 -28.17 24.40 -43.66
N ASP A 67 -27.61 24.74 -44.81
CA ASP A 67 -26.32 24.24 -45.27
C ASP A 67 -25.16 24.80 -44.42
N GLU A 68 -25.16 26.12 -44.13
CA GLU A 68 -24.22 26.74 -43.21
C GLU A 68 -24.28 26.12 -41.80
N ARG A 69 -25.49 25.94 -41.28
CA ARG A 69 -25.68 25.32 -39.95
C ARG A 69 -25.24 23.86 -39.94
N ARG A 70 -25.37 23.15 -41.06
CA ARG A 70 -24.90 21.78 -41.20
C ARG A 70 -23.37 21.73 -41.19
N GLU A 71 -22.70 22.57 -41.97
CA GLU A 71 -21.24 22.68 -41.96
C GLU A 71 -20.70 23.08 -40.59
N GLU A 72 -21.33 24.04 -39.91
CA GLU A 72 -20.93 24.45 -38.56
C GLU A 72 -21.09 23.30 -37.54
N MET A 73 -22.17 22.52 -37.65
CA MET A 73 -22.37 21.34 -36.81
C MET A 73 -21.37 20.21 -37.11
N GLU A 74 -21.04 19.98 -38.38
CA GLU A 74 -20.03 18.99 -38.78
C GLU A 74 -18.65 19.39 -38.27
N ASN A 75 -18.27 20.66 -38.40
CA ASN A 75 -17.01 21.21 -37.88
C ASN A 75 -16.95 21.12 -36.35
N LYS A 76 -18.01 21.51 -35.64
CA LYS A 76 -18.10 21.38 -34.16
C LYS A 76 -18.01 19.91 -33.73
N ARG A 77 -18.66 18.99 -34.45
CA ARG A 77 -18.57 17.56 -34.15
C ARG A 77 -17.16 17.03 -34.37
N ALA A 78 -16.49 17.42 -35.45
CA ALA A 78 -15.11 17.03 -35.72
C ALA A 78 -14.14 17.58 -34.66
N GLU A 79 -14.31 18.84 -34.24
CA GLU A 79 -13.50 19.46 -33.19
C GLU A 79 -13.73 18.80 -31.82
N ILE A 80 -14.99 18.53 -31.46
CA ILE A 80 -15.33 17.80 -30.23
C ILE A 80 -14.72 16.40 -30.27
N ALA A 81 -14.89 15.65 -31.37
CA ALA A 81 -14.33 14.31 -31.52
C ALA A 81 -12.81 14.33 -31.33
N SER A 82 -12.11 15.20 -32.07
CA SER A 82 -10.65 15.36 -31.99
C SER A 82 -10.19 15.75 -30.58
N SER A 83 -10.85 16.72 -29.95
CA SER A 83 -10.49 17.13 -28.59
C SER A 83 -10.79 16.06 -27.54
N THR A 84 -11.83 15.24 -27.72
CA THR A 84 -12.12 14.11 -26.82
C THR A 84 -11.14 12.97 -27.00
N ASP A 85 -10.69 12.68 -28.22
CA ASP A 85 -9.69 11.65 -28.49
C ASP A 85 -8.31 12.07 -27.95
N ALA A 86 -7.92 13.33 -28.15
CA ALA A 86 -6.70 13.88 -27.57
C ALA A 86 -6.71 13.81 -26.03
N LYS A 87 -7.82 14.20 -25.38
CA LYS A 87 -7.98 14.08 -23.91
C LYS A 87 -7.95 12.63 -23.45
N ARG A 88 -8.54 11.69 -24.19
CA ARG A 88 -8.50 10.26 -23.86
C ARG A 88 -7.09 9.70 -23.96
N ALA A 89 -6.33 10.11 -24.99
CA ALA A 89 -4.93 9.72 -25.14
C ALA A 89 -4.08 10.27 -23.99
N GLU A 90 -4.19 11.57 -23.68
CA GLU A 90 -3.47 12.21 -22.58
C GLU A 90 -3.82 11.58 -21.21
N ILE A 91 -5.09 11.26 -20.96
CA ILE A 91 -5.49 10.58 -19.72
C ILE A 91 -4.87 9.18 -19.65
N LYS A 92 -4.86 8.43 -20.74
CA LYS A 92 -4.24 7.09 -20.77
C LYS A 92 -2.74 7.18 -20.48
N GLU A 93 -2.03 8.09 -21.14
CA GLU A 93 -0.60 8.32 -20.93
C GLU A 93 -0.31 8.69 -19.47
N ARG A 94 -1.02 9.68 -18.92
CA ARG A 94 -0.88 10.07 -17.50
C ARG A 94 -1.21 8.94 -16.54
N VAL A 95 -2.15 8.06 -16.87
CA VAL A 95 -2.49 6.90 -16.04
C VAL A 95 -1.39 5.85 -16.10
N GLU A 96 -0.82 5.60 -17.28
CA GLU A 96 0.31 4.68 -17.46
C GLU A 96 1.56 5.18 -16.74
N GLU A 97 1.94 6.46 -16.91
CA GLU A 97 3.06 7.09 -16.19
C GLU A 97 2.87 7.05 -14.67
N ARG A 98 1.67 7.40 -14.18
CA ARG A 98 1.39 7.30 -12.74
C ARG A 98 1.47 5.87 -12.25
N ARG A 99 1.06 4.89 -13.06
CA ARG A 99 1.10 3.48 -12.69
C ARG A 99 2.55 2.99 -12.59
N THR A 100 3.42 3.34 -13.54
CA THR A 100 4.85 2.97 -13.49
C THR A 100 5.54 3.63 -12.30
N GLU A 101 5.36 4.94 -12.09
CA GLU A 101 5.93 5.64 -10.94
C GLU A 101 5.46 5.07 -9.59
N LEU A 102 4.17 4.74 -9.47
CA LEU A 102 3.63 4.14 -8.25
C LEU A 102 4.21 2.75 -8.01
N GLN A 103 4.43 1.98 -9.08
CA GLN A 103 5.04 0.66 -8.99
C GLN A 103 6.49 0.74 -8.53
N GLU A 104 7.31 1.63 -9.10
CA GLU A 104 8.70 1.84 -8.70
C GLU A 104 8.80 2.30 -7.24
N ARG A 105 8.02 3.31 -6.83
CA ARG A 105 7.99 3.78 -5.44
C ARG A 105 7.51 2.69 -4.48
N ALA A 106 6.58 1.83 -4.90
CA ALA A 106 6.13 0.72 -4.08
C ALA A 106 7.22 -0.34 -3.89
N GLN A 107 7.93 -0.69 -4.97
CA GLN A 107 9.06 -1.62 -4.93
C GLN A 107 10.16 -1.09 -4.00
N GLU A 108 10.56 0.17 -4.15
CA GLU A 108 11.56 0.80 -3.27
C GLU A 108 11.15 0.79 -1.79
N ARG A 109 9.89 1.10 -1.49
CA ARG A 109 9.38 1.06 -0.11
C ARG A 109 9.40 -0.35 0.46
N ILE A 110 9.08 -1.35 -0.35
CA ILE A 110 9.04 -2.76 0.05
C ILE A 110 10.45 -3.27 0.31
N THR A 111 11.40 -3.03 -0.59
CA THR A 111 12.80 -3.45 -0.43
C THR A 111 13.43 -2.81 0.79
N ASN A 112 13.21 -1.50 1.00
CA ASN A 112 13.69 -0.81 2.20
C ASN A 112 13.07 -1.36 3.49
N LEU A 113 11.77 -1.68 3.48
CA LEU A 113 11.11 -2.29 4.64
C LEU A 113 11.67 -3.69 4.93
N ALA A 114 11.87 -4.48 3.88
CA ALA A 114 12.43 -5.83 3.96
C ALA A 114 13.85 -5.79 4.57
N ALA A 115 14.75 -4.96 4.02
CA ALA A 115 16.11 -4.80 4.53
C ALA A 115 16.12 -4.38 6.01
N ASN A 116 15.27 -3.42 6.39
CA ASN A 116 15.14 -3.00 7.79
C ASN A 116 14.64 -4.14 8.70
N MET A 117 13.73 -4.99 8.21
CA MET A 117 13.23 -6.14 8.96
C MET A 117 14.30 -7.22 9.12
N SER A 118 15.00 -7.58 8.04
CA SER A 118 16.10 -8.55 8.04
C SER A 118 17.19 -8.12 9.04
N ASN A 119 17.68 -6.89 8.93
CA ASN A 119 18.69 -6.35 9.87
C ASN A 119 18.26 -6.45 11.34
N ARG A 120 16.97 -6.21 11.64
CA ARG A 120 16.46 -6.31 13.01
C ARG A 120 16.39 -7.75 13.49
N MET A 121 15.97 -8.68 12.63
CA MET A 121 15.88 -10.10 12.95
C MET A 121 17.28 -10.71 13.13
N ASP A 122 18.24 -10.40 12.26
CA ASP A 122 19.65 -10.80 12.42
C ASP A 122 20.24 -10.29 13.73
N ALA A 123 19.99 -9.02 14.07
CA ALA A 123 20.44 -8.47 15.34
C ALA A 123 19.80 -9.18 16.56
N VAL A 124 18.56 -9.66 16.44
CA VAL A 124 17.92 -10.47 17.49
C VAL A 124 18.58 -11.85 17.56
N ILE A 125 18.79 -12.52 16.43
CA ILE A 125 19.46 -13.82 16.35
C ILE A 125 20.84 -13.76 17.02
N GLY A 126 21.65 -12.75 16.69
CA GLY A 126 22.95 -12.53 17.32
C GLY A 126 22.86 -12.34 18.85
N ARG A 127 21.84 -11.61 19.35
CA ARG A 127 21.61 -11.49 20.80
C ARG A 127 21.20 -12.81 21.44
N LEU A 128 20.39 -13.62 20.78
CA LEU A 128 19.98 -14.93 21.28
C LEU A 128 21.18 -15.88 21.36
N ASN A 129 22.06 -15.90 20.35
CA ASN A 129 23.31 -16.68 20.39
C ASN A 129 24.21 -16.27 21.56
N ASN A 130 24.42 -14.97 21.78
CA ASN A 130 25.19 -14.51 22.95
C ASN A 130 24.58 -14.95 24.29
N ILE A 131 23.25 -15.12 24.37
CA ILE A 131 22.60 -15.64 25.58
C ILE A 131 22.80 -17.16 25.68
N ILE A 132 22.71 -17.88 24.57
CA ILE A 132 22.98 -19.32 24.49
C ILE A 132 24.39 -19.61 25.03
N ASP A 133 25.43 -18.95 24.52
CA ASP A 133 26.83 -19.17 24.93
C ASP A 133 27.04 -18.97 26.45
N ARG A 134 26.37 -17.95 27.01
CA ARG A 134 26.41 -17.67 28.45
C ARG A 134 25.70 -18.74 29.26
N LEU A 135 24.58 -19.27 28.77
CA LEU A 135 23.83 -20.34 29.43
C LEU A 135 24.57 -21.67 29.33
N GLU A 136 25.21 -21.98 28.21
CA GLU A 136 26.09 -23.16 28.09
C GLU A 136 27.19 -23.12 29.14
N THR A 137 27.92 -21.99 29.22
CA THR A 137 28.98 -21.81 30.23
C THR A 137 28.44 -22.01 31.65
N ARG A 138 27.24 -21.51 31.93
CA ARG A 138 26.62 -21.65 33.26
C ARG A 138 26.16 -23.08 33.54
N ILE A 139 25.59 -23.76 32.55
CA ILE A 139 25.20 -25.17 32.67
C ILE A 139 26.44 -26.02 32.95
N SER A 140 27.52 -25.87 32.18
CA SER A 140 28.76 -26.63 32.40
C SER A 140 29.28 -26.48 33.82
N LYS A 141 29.34 -25.24 34.34
CA LYS A 141 29.77 -24.98 35.73
C LYS A 141 28.87 -25.62 36.78
N LEU A 142 27.56 -25.69 36.54
CA LEU A 142 26.62 -26.31 37.47
C LEU A 142 26.70 -27.85 37.41
N THR A 143 26.88 -28.42 36.22
CA THR A 143 27.13 -29.85 36.03
C THR A 143 28.43 -30.27 36.72
N GLU A 144 29.50 -29.49 36.58
CA GLU A 144 30.77 -29.70 37.30
C GLU A 144 30.60 -29.62 38.83
N ALA A 145 29.64 -28.81 39.30
CA ALA A 145 29.22 -28.72 40.69
C ALA A 145 28.31 -29.88 41.16
N GLY A 146 28.02 -30.85 40.30
CA GLY A 146 27.17 -32.00 40.62
C GLY A 146 25.67 -31.66 40.66
N ILE A 147 25.26 -30.51 40.14
CA ILE A 147 23.85 -30.11 40.03
C ILE A 147 23.27 -30.74 38.76
N ASP A 148 22.08 -31.34 38.87
CA ASP A 148 21.35 -31.88 37.73
C ASP A 148 20.89 -30.76 36.79
N THR A 149 21.38 -30.78 35.55
CA THR A 149 21.07 -29.78 34.52
C THR A 149 20.33 -30.36 33.31
N GLU A 150 19.77 -31.58 33.42
CA GLU A 150 19.15 -32.27 32.27
C GLU A 150 18.03 -31.44 31.62
N GLU A 151 17.07 -30.94 32.41
CA GLU A 151 15.95 -30.14 31.90
C GLU A 151 16.43 -28.82 31.27
N ALA A 152 17.44 -28.18 31.87
CA ALA A 152 18.02 -26.96 31.34
C ALA A 152 18.72 -27.19 29.99
N ASN A 153 19.44 -28.31 29.84
CA ASN A 153 20.07 -28.71 28.59
C ASN A 153 19.03 -28.97 27.49
N ALA A 154 17.93 -29.66 27.82
CA ALA A 154 16.86 -29.93 26.86
C ALA A 154 16.21 -28.63 26.35
N ALA A 155 15.88 -27.70 27.25
CA ALA A 155 15.34 -26.40 26.86
C ALA A 155 16.35 -25.59 26.03
N LEU A 156 17.64 -25.60 26.39
CA LEU A 156 18.67 -24.88 25.64
C LEU A 156 18.87 -25.45 24.23
N ALA A 157 18.80 -26.77 24.08
CA ALA A 157 18.83 -27.43 22.78
C ALA A 157 17.64 -27.03 21.89
N SER A 158 16.43 -26.97 22.45
CA SER A 158 15.24 -26.47 21.75
C SER A 158 15.39 -25.01 21.31
N ALA A 159 15.98 -24.18 22.17
CA ALA A 159 16.29 -22.79 21.83
C ALA A 159 17.26 -22.68 20.64
N LYS A 160 18.35 -23.46 20.65
CA LYS A 160 19.34 -23.50 19.54
C LYS A 160 18.69 -23.90 18.22
N LEU A 161 17.92 -24.99 18.21
CA LEU A 161 17.21 -25.44 17.02
C LEU A 161 16.30 -24.34 16.44
N SER A 162 15.61 -23.61 17.30
CA SER A 162 14.77 -22.49 16.87
C SER A 162 15.60 -21.32 16.32
N VAL A 163 16.75 -20.99 16.92
CA VAL A 163 17.64 -19.94 16.39
C VAL A 163 18.24 -20.35 15.04
N ASP A 164 18.66 -21.60 14.89
CA ASP A 164 19.21 -22.13 13.64
C ASP A 164 18.17 -22.10 12.52
N ALA A 165 16.92 -22.48 12.80
CA ALA A 165 15.82 -22.39 11.84
C ALA A 165 15.55 -20.93 11.42
N ALA A 166 15.59 -19.98 12.36
CA ALA A 166 15.47 -18.56 12.04
C ALA A 166 16.64 -18.07 11.17
N ALA A 167 17.86 -18.50 11.47
CA ALA A 167 19.08 -18.15 10.73
C ALA A 167 19.07 -18.72 9.29
N GLN A 168 18.54 -19.92 9.09
CA GLN A 168 18.39 -20.50 7.76
C GLN A 168 17.35 -19.76 6.92
N LEU A 169 16.22 -19.37 7.51
CA LEU A 169 15.19 -18.62 6.81
C LEU A 169 15.67 -17.21 6.44
N ILE A 170 16.38 -16.52 7.33
CA ILE A 170 16.87 -15.16 7.04
C ILE A 170 17.96 -15.15 5.98
N ALA A 171 18.81 -16.19 5.90
CA ALA A 171 19.82 -16.31 4.86
C ALA A 171 19.23 -16.35 3.43
N ASN A 172 17.96 -16.74 3.30
CA ASN A 172 17.25 -16.84 2.02
C ASN A 172 16.29 -15.67 1.76
N ILE A 173 16.09 -14.76 2.72
CA ILE A 173 15.02 -13.76 2.66
C ILE A 173 15.28 -12.71 1.58
N ASP A 174 16.54 -12.33 1.36
CA ASP A 174 16.90 -11.31 0.36
C ASP A 174 16.57 -11.79 -1.05
N THR A 175 16.81 -13.07 -1.34
CA THR A 175 16.38 -13.73 -2.59
C THR A 175 14.87 -13.72 -2.71
N ALA A 176 14.14 -14.10 -1.66
CA ALA A 176 12.68 -14.10 -1.66
C ALA A 176 12.07 -12.70 -1.87
N VAL A 177 12.73 -11.66 -1.36
CA VAL A 177 12.34 -10.26 -1.58
C VAL A 177 12.61 -9.85 -3.03
N ALA A 178 13.77 -10.20 -3.59
CA ALA A 178 14.11 -9.91 -4.98
C ALA A 178 13.12 -10.59 -5.95
N ASP A 179 12.81 -11.86 -5.73
CA ASP A 179 11.86 -12.63 -6.53
C ASP A 179 10.45 -12.03 -6.43
N ALA A 180 10.01 -11.63 -5.24
CA ALA A 180 8.69 -11.02 -5.04
C ALA A 180 8.55 -9.66 -5.75
N VAL A 181 9.62 -8.87 -5.80
CA VAL A 181 9.63 -7.56 -6.48
C VAL A 181 9.64 -7.70 -8.00
N GLY A 182 10.29 -8.75 -8.52
CA GLY A 182 10.35 -9.08 -9.94
C GLY A 182 9.17 -9.91 -10.48
N ALA A 183 8.28 -10.39 -9.60
CA ALA A 183 7.17 -11.24 -9.99
C ALA A 183 6.11 -10.50 -10.84
N GLU A 184 5.58 -11.19 -11.85
CA GLU A 184 4.46 -10.71 -12.67
C GLU A 184 3.21 -10.45 -11.82
N ASP A 185 2.96 -11.31 -10.83
CA ASP A 185 2.03 -11.07 -9.72
C ASP A 185 2.79 -10.71 -8.44
N ALA A 186 3.11 -9.43 -8.30
CA ALA A 186 3.78 -8.88 -7.12
C ALA A 186 3.01 -9.14 -5.80
N ARG A 187 1.67 -9.31 -5.85
CA ARG A 187 0.88 -9.56 -4.65
C ARG A 187 1.07 -11.00 -4.16
N ALA A 188 1.11 -11.96 -5.09
CA ALA A 188 1.41 -13.35 -4.77
C ALA A 188 2.85 -13.52 -4.27
N GLY A 189 3.82 -12.92 -4.97
CA GLY A 189 5.23 -12.93 -4.55
C GLY A 189 5.41 -12.40 -3.13
N TRP A 190 4.77 -11.27 -2.81
CA TRP A 190 4.88 -10.67 -1.47
C TRP A 190 4.17 -11.45 -0.36
N ALA A 191 3.15 -12.24 -0.69
CA ALA A 191 2.47 -13.09 0.28
C ALA A 191 3.42 -14.17 0.83
N GLU A 192 4.23 -14.77 -0.04
CA GLU A 192 5.22 -15.78 0.35
C GLU A 192 6.35 -15.18 1.19
N THR A 193 6.92 -14.05 0.78
CA THR A 193 7.96 -13.36 1.57
C THR A 193 7.46 -13.01 2.97
N LYS A 194 6.20 -12.57 3.08
CA LYS A 194 5.57 -12.28 4.37
C LYS A 194 5.42 -13.53 5.24
N ALA A 195 5.13 -14.69 4.64
CA ALA A 195 5.05 -15.95 5.36
C ALA A 195 6.42 -16.31 5.96
N GLN A 196 7.51 -16.14 5.21
CA GLN A 196 8.87 -16.35 5.70
C GLN A 196 9.23 -15.43 6.87
N TYR A 197 8.96 -14.12 6.77
CA TYR A 197 9.15 -13.20 7.90
C TYR A 197 8.34 -13.58 9.15
N THR A 198 7.13 -14.12 8.95
CA THR A 198 6.28 -14.60 10.03
C THR A 198 6.89 -15.83 10.70
N ALA A 199 7.40 -16.78 9.91
CA ALA A 199 8.08 -17.97 10.43
C ALA A 199 9.36 -17.59 11.21
N ILE A 200 10.21 -16.70 10.69
CA ILE A 200 11.40 -16.20 11.40
C ILE A 200 11.02 -15.62 12.75
N ARG A 201 10.00 -14.75 12.78
CA ARG A 201 9.50 -14.15 14.03
C ARG A 201 9.06 -15.21 15.04
N ASP A 202 8.38 -16.24 14.57
CA ASP A 202 7.83 -17.28 15.46
C ASP A 202 8.95 -18.17 16.01
N HIS A 203 9.95 -18.52 15.20
CA HIS A 203 11.17 -19.17 15.67
C HIS A 203 11.93 -18.34 16.72
N ILE A 204 12.08 -17.03 16.49
CA ILE A 204 12.68 -16.11 17.47
C ILE A 204 11.91 -16.09 18.79
N LYS A 205 10.57 -16.12 18.75
CA LYS A 205 9.73 -16.16 19.96
C LYS A 205 9.88 -17.49 20.70
N THR A 206 9.91 -18.60 19.97
CA THR A 206 10.14 -19.93 20.54
C THR A 206 11.50 -19.97 21.21
N ALA A 207 12.57 -19.56 20.52
CA ALA A 207 13.92 -19.48 21.09
C ALA A 207 13.95 -18.65 22.38
N HIS A 208 13.37 -17.44 22.38
CA HIS A 208 13.31 -16.61 23.57
C HIS A 208 12.55 -17.27 24.72
N THR A 209 11.44 -17.98 24.44
CA THR A 209 10.67 -18.71 25.45
C THR A 209 11.50 -19.84 26.05
N GLU A 210 12.17 -20.62 25.21
CA GLU A 210 13.01 -21.73 25.65
C GLU A 210 14.22 -21.27 26.45
N LEU A 211 14.85 -20.14 26.10
CA LEU A 211 15.91 -19.57 26.94
C LEU A 211 15.41 -19.17 28.34
N ARG A 212 14.16 -18.74 28.48
CA ARG A 212 13.55 -18.49 29.80
C ARG A 212 13.30 -19.78 30.53
N ASN A 213 12.85 -20.83 29.84
CA ASN A 213 12.69 -22.17 30.40
C ASN A 213 14.03 -22.72 30.89
N THR A 214 15.12 -22.58 30.12
CA THR A 214 16.48 -22.93 30.57
C THR A 214 16.83 -22.23 31.88
N VAL A 215 16.59 -20.91 31.98
CA VAL A 215 16.88 -20.16 33.21
C VAL A 215 16.00 -20.61 34.38
N ALA A 216 14.73 -20.93 34.14
CA ALA A 216 13.83 -21.43 35.16
C ALA A 216 14.25 -22.81 35.68
N ALA A 217 14.57 -23.74 34.77
CA ALA A 217 15.08 -25.07 35.10
C ALA A 217 16.39 -24.99 35.90
N LEU A 218 17.33 -24.13 35.49
CA LEU A 218 18.56 -23.90 36.24
C LEU A 218 18.29 -23.40 37.67
N LYS A 219 17.33 -22.49 37.86
CA LYS A 219 16.96 -22.00 39.20
C LYS A 219 16.32 -23.09 40.06
N ALA A 220 15.46 -23.91 39.46
CA ALA A 220 14.82 -25.04 40.14
C ALA A 220 15.87 -26.07 40.59
N ALA A 221 16.79 -26.45 39.70
CA ALA A 221 17.89 -27.36 40.00
C ALA A 221 18.80 -26.88 41.13
N ILE A 222 19.21 -25.59 41.10
CA ILE A 222 20.01 -24.99 42.16
C ILE A 222 19.27 -25.05 43.50
N SER A 223 17.98 -24.70 43.51
CA SER A 223 17.15 -24.71 44.72
C SER A 223 16.96 -26.13 45.27
N ALA A 224 16.79 -27.12 44.40
CA ALA A 224 16.66 -28.53 44.78
C ALA A 224 17.95 -29.10 45.37
N ALA A 225 19.11 -28.61 44.92
CA ALA A 225 20.42 -28.98 45.46
C ALA A 225 20.74 -28.30 46.81
N GLY A 226 19.79 -27.56 47.40
CA GLY A 226 19.95 -26.94 48.72
C GLY A 226 20.76 -25.64 48.71
N TYR A 227 21.23 -25.20 47.54
CA TYR A 227 21.79 -23.88 47.38
C TYR A 227 20.64 -22.88 47.27
N GLY A 228 20.65 -21.84 48.14
CA GLY A 228 19.67 -20.75 48.04
C GLY A 228 19.60 -20.17 46.62
N ALA A 229 18.57 -19.37 46.31
CA ALA A 229 18.21 -18.94 44.95
C ALA A 229 19.30 -18.19 44.11
N GLY A 230 20.53 -18.05 44.62
CA GLY A 230 21.68 -17.48 43.93
C GLY A 230 22.71 -18.53 43.49
N SER A 231 22.95 -18.63 42.18
CA SER A 231 24.06 -19.43 41.61
C SER A 231 25.45 -18.98 42.07
N SER A 232 25.58 -17.75 42.57
CA SER A 232 26.83 -17.22 43.12
C SER A 232 27.16 -17.78 44.49
N GLU A 233 26.15 -18.22 45.25
CA GLU A 233 26.33 -18.86 46.56
C GLU A 233 26.90 -20.27 46.38
N ALA A 234 26.31 -21.05 45.48
CA ALA A 234 26.72 -22.43 45.18
C ALA A 234 28.20 -22.52 44.72
N VAL A 235 28.61 -21.61 43.85
CA VAL A 235 30.00 -21.57 43.35
C VAL A 235 30.98 -21.11 44.44
N ARG A 236 30.58 -20.17 45.32
CA ARG A 236 31.45 -19.73 46.42
C ARG A 236 31.65 -20.78 47.50
N MET A 237 30.59 -21.51 47.86
CA MET A 237 30.62 -22.45 48.99
C MET A 237 31.56 -23.64 48.73
N ARG A 238 31.67 -24.11 47.48
CA ARG A 238 32.61 -25.18 47.12
C ARG A 238 34.07 -24.70 47.04
N MET A 239 34.33 -23.45 46.63
CA MET A 239 35.70 -22.91 46.66
C MET A 239 36.22 -22.74 48.10
N SER A 240 35.36 -22.47 49.07
CA SER A 240 35.77 -22.43 50.49
C SER A 240 36.02 -23.81 51.10
N GLU A 241 35.42 -24.88 50.56
CA GLU A 241 35.66 -26.24 51.06
C GLU A 241 37.01 -26.79 50.59
N ASP A 242 37.45 -26.44 49.36
CA ASP A 242 38.71 -26.93 48.79
C ASP A 242 39.96 -26.24 49.37
N GLU A 243 39.85 -24.97 49.82
CA GLU A 243 40.98 -24.24 50.44
C GLU A 243 41.34 -24.71 51.86
N THR A 244 40.51 -25.51 52.51
CA THR A 244 40.79 -26.00 53.89
C THR A 244 41.53 -27.34 53.95
N SER A 245 41.80 -27.99 52.81
CA SER A 245 42.31 -29.38 52.79
C SER A 245 43.82 -29.53 52.55
N THR A 246 44.62 -28.46 52.49
CA THR A 246 46.08 -28.58 52.27
C THR A 246 46.91 -27.64 53.14
N VAL A 247 47.06 -27.96 54.42
CA VAL A 247 48.28 -27.63 55.18
C VAL A 247 48.63 -28.81 56.10
N PRO A 248 49.58 -29.70 55.74
CA PRO A 248 50.31 -30.43 56.74
C PRO A 248 51.44 -29.52 57.24
N GLU A 249 51.22 -28.95 58.41
CA GLU A 249 52.21 -28.28 59.23
C GLU A 249 53.18 -29.34 59.77
N SER A 250 54.31 -29.56 59.09
CA SER A 250 55.43 -30.35 59.64
C SER A 250 56.50 -29.41 60.18
N ASN A 251 56.31 -29.04 61.45
CA ASN A 251 57.32 -28.44 62.30
C ASN A 251 58.32 -29.53 62.72
N ALA A 252 59.58 -29.42 62.30
CA ALA A 252 60.68 -30.23 62.82
C ALA A 252 61.99 -29.42 62.78
N THR A 253 62.27 -28.78 63.91
CA THR A 253 63.60 -28.39 64.38
C THR A 253 64.40 -29.62 64.82
N GLU A 254 65.61 -29.80 64.29
CA GLU A 254 66.75 -30.53 64.89
C GLU A 254 68.00 -30.09 64.09
N GLU A 255 68.80 -29.18 64.64
CA GLU A 255 70.09 -29.45 65.31
C GLU A 255 71.24 -29.81 64.36
N GLU A 256 72.00 -28.75 64.06
CA GLU A 256 73.47 -28.69 63.99
C GLU A 256 74.23 -29.97 64.39
N ASN A 257 74.93 -30.61 63.43
CA ASN A 257 76.24 -31.15 63.73
C ASN A 257 77.19 -31.15 62.52
N ASP A 258 78.40 -30.76 62.86
CA ASP A 258 79.61 -30.47 62.10
C ASP A 258 80.38 -31.76 61.78
N THR A 259 80.80 -31.97 60.52
CA THR A 259 82.14 -32.51 60.20
C THR A 259 82.44 -32.52 58.68
N PRO A 260 83.67 -32.15 58.26
CA PRO A 260 84.14 -32.27 56.89
C PRO A 260 85.05 -33.50 56.70
N GLU A 261 84.90 -34.27 55.61
CA GLU A 261 85.94 -35.23 55.21
C GLU A 261 86.01 -35.52 53.70
N ALA A 262 87.14 -35.07 53.13
CA ALA A 262 87.99 -35.61 52.07
C ALA A 262 87.49 -36.57 50.95
N ALA A 263 87.89 -36.18 49.73
CA ALA A 263 88.61 -36.97 48.70
C ALA A 263 87.98 -38.22 48.06
N SER A 264 87.72 -38.14 46.75
CA SER A 264 88.51 -38.80 45.67
C SER A 264 88.05 -38.31 44.30
#